data_AF-A0A7X3X324-F1
#
_entry.id   AF-A0A7X3X324-F1
#
_cell.length_a   1.000
_cell.length_b   1.000
_cell.length_c   1.000
_cell.angle_alpha   90.00
_cell.angle_beta   90.00
_cell.angle_gamma   90.00
#
_symmetry.space_group_name_H-M   'P 1'
#
loop_
_entity.id
_entity.type
_entity.pdbx_description
1 polymer ?
#
loop_
_entity_poly.entity_id
_entity_poly.type
_entity_poly.pdbx_seq_one_letter_code
_entity_poly.pdbx_strand_id
1 'polypeptide(L)'
;MAGSGFAMRRIVKPLFLVSVTAGMVLLLASSLGQWIPDDTAPVGEAILSPGTGERITVEVRNAGGVDGMARAATDHLRSAGFDVVGIGNAARFDQQESVVIDRVGRPETAAGVARALGIDSVRSEPDPNLFVDVTVRLGSEWVVPRGPGTVPEDPVAGRPRRAETSTGSER
;
A
#
# COMPACT_ATOMS: atom_id res chain seq x y z
N MET A 1 -2.15 58.68 -55.80
CA MET A 1 -2.25 57.40 -56.55
C MET A 1 -0.84 56.86 -56.73
N ALA A 2 -0.60 55.62 -56.27
CA ALA A 2 0.51 54.69 -56.58
C ALA A 2 1.96 55.23 -56.45
N GLY A 3 2.98 54.53 -55.95
CA GLY A 3 3.19 53.16 -55.51
C GLY A 3 4.70 53.06 -55.17
N SER A 4 5.05 52.43 -54.04
CA SER A 4 5.90 51.23 -53.94
C SER A 4 7.36 51.31 -54.43
N GLY A 5 8.30 51.01 -53.52
CA GLY A 5 9.69 50.63 -53.85
C GLY A 5 10.70 50.92 -52.73
N PHE A 6 10.70 50.16 -51.63
CA PHE A 6 11.66 49.07 -51.31
C PHE A 6 13.15 49.46 -51.27
N ALA A 7 13.73 49.41 -50.06
CA ALA A 7 15.08 48.93 -49.68
C ALA A 7 15.34 49.47 -48.25
N MET A 8 15.93 48.79 -47.28
CA MET A 8 16.96 47.77 -47.35
C MET A 8 17.12 47.17 -45.94
N ARG A 9 17.10 45.83 -45.86
CA ARG A 9 17.91 44.98 -44.97
C ARG A 9 18.11 45.39 -43.50
N ARG A 10 17.89 44.42 -42.60
CA ARG A 10 19.01 43.59 -42.07
C ARG A 10 18.49 42.37 -41.31
N ILE A 11 18.94 41.23 -41.82
CA ILE A 11 18.95 39.91 -41.21
C ILE A 11 19.81 39.96 -39.94
N VAL A 12 19.23 39.60 -38.79
CA VAL A 12 19.81 38.94 -37.60
C VAL A 12 18.70 38.94 -36.53
N LYS A 13 18.17 37.88 -35.91
CA LYS A 13 18.42 36.43 -35.78
C LYS A 13 17.05 35.78 -35.47
N PRO A 14 16.51 34.80 -36.24
CA PRO A 14 15.25 34.14 -35.88
C PRO A 14 15.42 32.99 -34.85
N LEU A 15 16.56 32.92 -34.13
CA LEU A 15 16.92 31.74 -33.33
C LEU A 15 16.66 31.88 -31.82
N PHE A 16 16.29 33.05 -31.32
CA PHE A 16 16.12 33.23 -29.85
C PHE A 16 14.71 32.99 -29.33
N LEU A 17 13.68 32.89 -30.19
CA LEU A 17 12.29 32.74 -29.73
C LEU A 17 11.84 31.27 -29.53
N VAL A 18 12.54 30.30 -30.13
CA VAL A 18 12.17 28.86 -30.04
C VAL A 18 12.75 28.20 -28.78
N SER A 19 13.77 28.79 -28.14
CA SER A 19 14.40 28.18 -26.96
C SER A 19 13.59 28.35 -25.66
N VAL A 20 12.72 29.36 -25.56
CA VAL A 20 11.97 29.63 -24.32
C VAL A 20 10.77 28.69 -24.18
N THR A 21 10.16 28.27 -25.28
CA THR A 21 9.01 27.34 -25.27
C THR A 21 9.42 25.90 -24.98
N ALA A 22 10.54 25.42 -25.53
CA ALA A 22 11.05 24.07 -25.24
C ALA A 22 11.51 23.92 -23.78
N GLY A 23 12.14 24.97 -23.20
CA GLY A 23 12.54 24.98 -21.79
C GLY A 23 11.35 25.01 -20.81
N MET A 24 10.27 25.73 -21.16
CA MET A 24 9.07 25.81 -20.33
C MET A 24 8.27 24.49 -20.29
N VAL A 25 8.19 23.77 -21.42
CA VAL A 25 7.56 22.44 -21.47
C VAL A 25 8.34 21.41 -20.65
N LEU A 26 9.67 21.49 -20.65
CA LEU A 26 10.53 20.62 -19.83
C LEU A 26 10.45 20.96 -18.33
N LEU A 27 10.27 22.24 -17.98
CA LEU A 27 10.07 22.69 -16.60
C LEU A 27 8.67 22.33 -16.06
N LEU A 28 7.63 22.37 -16.89
CA LEU A 28 6.27 21.97 -16.47
C LEU A 28 6.14 20.45 -16.27
N ALA A 29 6.89 19.64 -17.01
CA ALA A 29 6.96 18.19 -16.76
C ALA A 29 7.54 17.83 -15.38
N SER A 30 8.38 18.70 -14.82
CA SER A 30 9.00 18.48 -13.49
C SER A 30 8.07 18.80 -12.32
N SER A 31 6.93 19.49 -12.56
CA SER A 31 5.97 19.84 -11.51
C SER A 31 4.81 18.84 -11.38
N LEU A 32 4.71 17.85 -12.27
CA LEU A 32 3.68 16.82 -12.23
C LEU A 32 4.18 15.50 -11.60
N GLY A 33 5.48 15.41 -11.31
CA GLY A 33 6.11 14.19 -10.75
C GLY A 33 5.82 13.92 -9.27
N GLN A 34 5.19 14.84 -8.54
CA GLN A 34 4.82 14.62 -7.13
C GLN A 34 3.50 13.84 -6.93
N TRP A 35 2.82 13.47 -8.02
CA TRP A 35 1.58 12.67 -7.98
C TRP A 35 1.79 11.21 -8.39
N ILE A 36 3.03 10.75 -8.46
CA ILE A 36 3.30 9.31 -8.51
C ILE A 36 3.44 8.90 -7.04
N PRO A 37 2.42 8.29 -6.41
CA PRO A 37 2.61 7.68 -5.11
C PRO A 37 3.80 6.74 -5.22
N ASP A 38 4.74 6.84 -4.28
CA ASP A 38 5.85 5.91 -4.13
C ASP A 38 5.29 4.53 -3.76
N ASP A 39 4.70 3.82 -4.72
CA ASP A 39 4.24 2.43 -4.57
C ASP A 39 5.43 1.45 -4.51
N THR A 40 6.66 1.98 -4.40
CA THR A 40 7.88 1.17 -4.25
C THR A 40 8.26 1.06 -2.77
N ALA A 41 7.29 0.77 -1.91
CA ALA A 41 7.61 0.04 -0.68
C ALA A 41 8.15 -1.34 -1.11
N PRO A 42 9.21 -1.88 -0.47
CA PRO A 42 9.63 -3.25 -0.73
C PRO A 42 8.43 -4.15 -0.44
N VAL A 43 7.86 -4.72 -1.50
CA VAL A 43 6.66 -5.55 -1.41
C VAL A 43 7.08 -6.85 -0.74
N GLY A 44 7.01 -6.88 0.59
CA GLY A 44 6.67 -8.12 1.27
C GLY A 44 5.37 -8.60 0.62
N GLU A 45 5.37 -9.83 0.14
CA GLU A 45 4.31 -10.46 -0.64
C GLU A 45 2.93 -9.99 -0.19
N ALA A 46 2.29 -9.12 -0.98
CA ALA A 46 1.06 -8.45 -0.56
C ALA A 46 -0.03 -9.51 -0.35
N ILE A 47 -0.69 -9.48 0.81
CA ILE A 47 -1.77 -10.42 1.09
C ILE A 47 -2.99 -9.96 0.31
N LEU A 48 -3.40 -10.78 -0.65
CA LEU A 48 -4.52 -10.50 -1.53
C LEU A 48 -5.83 -11.07 -0.97
N SER A 49 -6.92 -10.35 -1.19
CA SER A 49 -8.27 -10.76 -0.86
C SER A 49 -8.68 -11.94 -1.75
N PRO A 50 -9.15 -13.05 -1.17
CA PRO A 50 -9.56 -14.22 -1.93
C PRO A 50 -10.74 -13.86 -2.85
N GLY A 51 -10.59 -14.19 -4.14
CA GLY A 51 -11.63 -13.99 -5.17
C GLY A 51 -11.54 -12.68 -5.96
N THR A 52 -10.87 -11.64 -5.45
CA THR A 52 -10.65 -10.38 -6.20
C THR A 52 -9.18 -10.12 -6.54
N GLY A 53 -8.23 -10.66 -5.77
CA GLY A 53 -6.81 -10.41 -6.00
C GLY A 53 -6.36 -8.98 -5.65
N GLU A 54 -7.21 -8.21 -4.98
CA GLU A 54 -6.91 -6.87 -4.48
C GLU A 54 -6.26 -6.95 -3.10
N ARG A 55 -5.45 -5.95 -2.70
CA ARG A 55 -4.84 -5.91 -1.37
C ARG A 55 -5.94 -5.75 -0.31
N ILE A 56 -5.82 -6.51 0.78
CA ILE A 56 -6.78 -6.42 1.90
C ILE A 56 -6.68 -5.05 2.55
N THR A 57 -7.79 -4.32 2.57
CA THR A 57 -7.90 -2.97 3.17
C THR A 57 -8.35 -3.05 4.62
N VAL A 58 -7.59 -2.40 5.50
CA VAL A 58 -7.79 -2.43 6.95
C VAL A 58 -7.88 -1.02 7.51
N GLU A 59 -8.87 -0.76 8.35
CA GLU A 59 -8.86 0.39 9.26
C GLU A 59 -8.55 -0.04 10.70
N VAL A 60 -7.76 0.78 11.40
CA VAL A 60 -7.35 0.53 12.79
C VAL A 60 -7.92 1.61 13.70
N ARG A 61 -8.67 1.20 14.71
CA ARG A 61 -9.33 2.06 15.69
C ARG A 61 -8.84 1.75 17.10
N ASN A 62 -8.22 2.74 17.76
CA ASN A 62 -7.88 2.65 19.18
C ASN A 62 -9.17 2.74 20.03
N ALA A 63 -9.57 1.63 20.63
CA ALA A 63 -10.74 1.53 21.50
C ALA A 63 -10.36 1.34 22.99
N GLY A 64 -9.07 1.18 23.31
CA GLY A 64 -8.56 1.03 24.67
C GLY A 64 -7.93 2.29 25.27
N GLY A 65 -7.78 3.36 24.48
CA GLY A 65 -7.27 4.65 24.95
C GLY A 65 -5.77 4.68 25.23
N VAL A 66 -5.00 3.69 24.77
CA VAL A 66 -3.55 3.64 24.95
C VAL A 66 -2.87 4.43 23.83
N ASP A 67 -2.05 5.41 24.21
CA ASP A 67 -1.35 6.27 23.26
C ASP A 67 -0.40 5.46 22.34
N GLY A 68 -0.41 5.81 21.06
CA GLY A 68 0.45 5.18 20.05
C GLY A 68 0.05 3.76 19.63
N MET A 69 -0.93 3.13 20.30
CA MET A 69 -1.32 1.74 20.06
C MET A 69 -1.78 1.47 18.62
N ALA A 70 -2.68 2.31 18.08
CA ALA A 70 -3.14 2.17 16.70
C ALA A 70 -2.02 2.34 15.67
N ARG A 71 -1.01 3.18 15.98
CA ARG A 71 0.16 3.36 15.13
C ARG A 71 1.03 2.10 15.12
N ALA A 72 1.31 1.54 16.30
CA ALA A 72 2.09 0.31 16.41
C ALA A 72 1.42 -0.88 15.69
N ALA A 73 0.10 -1.02 15.81
CA ALA A 73 -0.65 -2.02 15.05
C ALA A 73 -0.58 -1.79 13.53
N THR A 74 -0.66 -0.52 13.10
CA THR A 74 -0.55 -0.17 11.67
C THR A 74 0.82 -0.56 11.12
N ASP A 75 1.90 -0.22 11.83
CA ASP A 75 3.25 -0.54 11.41
C ASP A 75 3.43 -2.07 11.30
N HIS A 76 2.88 -2.82 12.25
CA HIS A 76 2.88 -4.28 12.23
C HIS A 76 2.11 -4.85 11.02
N LEU A 77 0.88 -4.39 10.79
CA LEU A 77 0.04 -4.84 9.66
C LEU A 77 0.67 -4.54 8.30
N ARG A 78 1.25 -3.35 8.13
CA ARG A 78 1.94 -2.98 6.89
C ARG A 78 3.17 -3.85 6.66
N SER A 79 3.93 -4.16 7.71
CA SER A 79 5.06 -5.08 7.61
C SER A 79 4.64 -6.51 7.23
N ALA A 80 3.39 -6.88 7.53
CA ALA A 80 2.79 -8.16 7.15
C ALA A 80 2.09 -8.13 5.77
N GLY A 81 2.13 -7.01 5.03
CA GLY A 81 1.61 -6.93 3.66
C GLY A 81 0.12 -6.53 3.54
N PHE A 82 -0.52 -6.07 4.61
CA PHE A 82 -1.87 -5.52 4.58
C PHE A 82 -1.89 -4.04 4.19
N ASP A 83 -2.95 -3.59 3.51
CA ASP A 83 -3.16 -2.17 3.25
C ASP A 83 -3.88 -1.50 4.41
N VAL A 84 -3.18 -0.67 5.17
CA VAL A 84 -3.83 0.10 6.24
C VAL A 84 -4.21 1.48 5.71
N VAL A 85 -5.49 1.64 5.40
CA VAL A 85 -6.07 2.83 4.76
C VAL A 85 -6.61 3.85 5.77
N GLY A 86 -6.90 3.39 7.01
CA GLY A 86 -7.45 4.24 8.06
C GLY A 86 -6.80 3.98 9.41
N ILE A 87 -6.44 5.05 10.12
CA ILE A 87 -5.93 4.98 11.49
C ILE A 87 -6.66 6.04 12.31
N GLY A 88 -7.11 5.68 13.50
CA GLY A 88 -7.60 6.68 14.43
C GLY A 88 -8.14 6.08 15.70
N ASN A 89 -9.04 6.84 16.29
CA ASN A 89 -9.67 6.55 17.55
C ASN A 89 -11.07 5.97 17.32
N ALA A 90 -11.49 5.05 18.19
CA ALA A 90 -12.88 4.64 18.24
C ALA A 90 -13.74 5.72 18.91
N ALA A 91 -15.07 5.61 18.80
CA ALA A 91 -15.98 6.54 19.45
C ALA A 91 -15.96 6.44 21.00
N ARG A 92 -15.50 5.30 21.53
CA ARG A 92 -15.30 5.04 22.96
C ARG A 92 -13.96 4.34 23.18
N PHE A 93 -13.35 4.59 24.34
CA PHE A 93 -11.98 4.19 24.68
C PHE A 93 -11.89 3.26 25.91
N ASP A 94 -13.00 2.62 26.27
CA ASP A 94 -13.18 1.80 27.46
C ASP A 94 -13.05 0.28 27.20
N GLN A 95 -12.57 -0.10 26.01
CA GLN A 95 -12.46 -1.48 25.60
C GLN A 95 -11.16 -2.12 26.11
N GLN A 96 -11.27 -3.20 26.87
CA GLN A 96 -10.11 -3.96 27.36
C GLN A 96 -9.59 -4.94 26.29
N GLU A 97 -10.50 -5.74 25.74
CA GLU A 97 -10.18 -6.73 24.71
C GLU A 97 -10.23 -6.15 23.29
N SER A 98 -9.39 -6.67 22.41
CA SER A 98 -9.39 -6.32 20.98
C SER A 98 -10.33 -7.21 20.18
N VAL A 99 -10.84 -6.68 19.07
CA VAL A 99 -11.68 -7.42 18.13
C VAL A 99 -11.37 -7.03 16.68
N VAL A 100 -11.36 -8.02 15.80
CA VAL A 100 -11.31 -7.84 14.35
C VAL A 100 -12.70 -8.05 13.76
N ILE A 101 -13.15 -7.13 12.93
CA ILE A 101 -14.49 -7.10 12.37
C ILE A 101 -14.39 -7.20 10.85
N ASP A 102 -14.95 -8.26 10.27
CA ASP A 102 -15.15 -8.42 8.83
C ASP A 102 -16.31 -7.52 8.37
N ARG A 103 -16.03 -6.63 7.40
CA ARG A 103 -16.98 -5.65 6.85
C ARG A 103 -17.54 -6.03 5.49
N VAL A 104 -17.02 -7.07 4.85
CA VAL A 104 -17.41 -7.47 3.48
C VAL A 104 -17.96 -8.89 3.40
N GLY A 105 -18.10 -9.58 4.53
CA GLY A 105 -18.62 -10.95 4.59
C GLY A 105 -17.59 -12.00 4.16
N ARG A 106 -16.29 -11.69 4.27
CA ARG A 106 -15.16 -12.57 3.95
C ARG A 106 -14.39 -12.91 5.23
N PRO A 107 -14.86 -13.89 6.03
CA PRO A 107 -14.29 -14.17 7.35
C PRO A 107 -12.80 -14.58 7.29
N GLU A 108 -12.36 -15.21 6.21
CA GLU A 108 -10.97 -15.59 5.97
C GLU A 108 -10.02 -14.37 5.91
N THR A 109 -10.48 -13.26 5.35
CA THR A 109 -9.75 -11.99 5.29
C THR A 109 -9.53 -11.42 6.69
N ALA A 110 -10.60 -11.36 7.49
CA ALA A 110 -10.50 -10.92 8.89
C ALA A 110 -9.67 -11.88 9.74
N ALA A 111 -9.75 -13.19 9.51
CA ALA A 111 -8.91 -14.17 10.18
C ALA A 111 -7.41 -14.01 9.85
N GLY A 112 -7.07 -13.57 8.64
CA GLY A 112 -5.70 -13.19 8.28
C GLY A 112 -5.18 -12.03 9.14
N VAL A 113 -5.96 -10.95 9.23
CA VAL A 113 -5.63 -9.77 10.04
C VAL A 113 -5.53 -10.13 11.52
N ALA A 114 -6.46 -10.93 12.03
CA ALA A 114 -6.50 -11.37 13.42
C ALA A 114 -5.26 -12.19 13.81
N ARG A 115 -4.84 -13.13 12.97
CA ARG A 115 -3.60 -13.90 13.17
C ARG A 115 -2.37 -13.02 13.17
N ALA A 116 -2.28 -12.04 12.26
CA ALA A 116 -1.15 -11.12 12.23
C ALA A 116 -1.07 -10.30 13.52
N LEU A 117 -2.19 -9.87 14.08
CA LEU A 117 -2.24 -9.07 15.31
C LEU A 117 -2.25 -9.89 16.60
N GLY A 118 -2.31 -11.23 16.53
CA GLY A 118 -2.46 -12.08 17.71
C GLY A 118 -3.79 -11.85 18.45
N ILE A 119 -4.86 -11.56 17.73
CA ILE A 119 -6.20 -11.31 18.28
C ILE A 119 -7.08 -12.53 18.00
N ASP A 120 -7.68 -13.10 19.05
CA ASP A 120 -8.55 -14.28 18.90
C ASP A 120 -10.00 -13.92 18.53
N SER A 121 -10.44 -12.72 18.91
CA SER A 121 -11.82 -12.27 18.72
C SER A 121 -12.03 -11.77 17.30
N VAL A 122 -12.78 -12.54 16.50
CA VAL A 122 -13.21 -12.18 15.15
C VAL A 122 -14.72 -12.22 15.05
N ARG A 123 -15.32 -11.20 14.43
CA ARG A 123 -16.77 -11.13 14.16
C ARG A 123 -17.01 -10.65 12.74
N SER A 124 -18.16 -11.00 12.17
CA SER A 124 -18.60 -10.48 10.87
C SER A 124 -19.77 -9.52 11.10
N GLU A 125 -19.58 -8.29 10.66
CA GLU A 125 -20.59 -7.22 10.68
C GLU A 125 -20.51 -6.46 9.35
N PRO A 126 -21.03 -7.03 8.25
CA PRO A 126 -20.92 -6.44 6.93
C PRO A 126 -21.54 -5.05 6.84
N ASP A 127 -20.78 -4.08 6.34
CA ASP A 127 -21.24 -2.72 6.08
C ASP A 127 -20.52 -2.16 4.84
N PRO A 128 -21.15 -2.22 3.65
CA PRO A 128 -20.52 -1.82 2.40
C PRO A 128 -20.26 -0.30 2.32
N ASN A 129 -20.82 0.52 3.23
CA ASN A 129 -20.61 1.96 3.21
C ASN A 129 -19.28 2.40 3.82
N LEU A 130 -18.55 1.47 4.47
CA LEU A 130 -17.27 1.77 5.13
C LEU A 130 -16.08 1.72 4.18
N PHE A 131 -16.24 1.12 2.99
CA PHE A 131 -15.17 0.98 1.98
C PHE A 131 -13.86 0.38 2.51
N VAL A 132 -13.97 -0.51 3.49
CA VAL A 132 -12.85 -1.29 4.05
C VAL A 132 -13.26 -2.75 4.13
N ASP A 133 -12.30 -3.67 3.99
CA ASP A 133 -12.57 -5.10 4.18
C ASP A 133 -12.66 -5.46 5.66
N VAL A 134 -11.81 -4.85 6.48
CA VAL A 134 -11.65 -5.19 7.89
C VAL A 134 -11.53 -3.94 8.77
N THR A 135 -12.27 -3.91 9.87
CA THR A 135 -12.07 -2.96 10.97
C THR A 135 -11.39 -3.67 12.15
N VAL A 136 -10.25 -3.17 12.60
CA VAL A 136 -9.60 -3.59 13.84
C VAL A 136 -9.95 -2.60 14.95
N ARG A 137 -10.51 -3.09 16.06
CA ARG A 137 -10.67 -2.32 17.29
C ARG A 137 -9.69 -2.84 18.33
N LEU A 138 -8.74 -2.00 18.72
CA LEU A 138 -7.70 -2.36 19.68
C LEU A 138 -8.16 -2.00 21.09
N GLY A 139 -8.24 -3.00 21.96
CA GLY A 139 -8.46 -2.84 23.39
C GLY A 139 -7.15 -2.54 24.14
N SER A 140 -7.27 -2.09 25.39
CA SER A 140 -6.13 -1.61 26.19
C SER A 140 -5.09 -2.69 26.51
N GLU A 141 -5.46 -3.97 26.44
CA GLU A 141 -4.57 -5.09 26.72
C GLU A 141 -3.76 -5.54 25.49
N TRP A 142 -4.03 -4.97 24.31
CA TRP A 142 -3.31 -5.37 23.11
C TRP A 142 -1.82 -4.99 23.18
N VAL A 143 -0.98 -5.93 22.79
CA VAL A 143 0.47 -5.73 22.70
C VAL A 143 0.94 -6.22 21.33
N VAL A 144 1.96 -5.55 20.80
CA VAL A 144 2.54 -5.92 19.50
C VAL A 144 3.09 -7.35 19.58
N PRO A 145 2.68 -8.28 18.69
CA PRO A 145 3.24 -9.62 18.64
C PRO A 145 4.74 -9.63 18.36
N ARG A 146 5.48 -10.57 18.98
CA ARG A 146 6.93 -10.72 18.75
C ARG A 146 7.17 -11.57 17.50
N GLY A 147 7.55 -10.91 16.39
CA GLY A 147 7.87 -11.51 15.10
C GLY A 147 7.11 -10.83 13.97
N PRO A 148 7.62 -10.80 12.73
CA PRO A 148 6.77 -10.43 11.60
C PRO A 148 5.60 -11.40 11.59
N GLY A 149 4.36 -10.92 11.47
CA GLY A 149 3.17 -11.76 11.34
C GLY A 149 3.31 -12.60 10.08
N THR A 150 4.01 -13.74 10.17
CA THR A 150 4.17 -14.67 9.06
C THR A 150 2.80 -15.26 8.83
N VAL A 151 2.12 -14.79 7.78
CA VAL A 151 1.15 -15.64 7.10
C VAL A 151 1.91 -16.93 6.80
N PRO A 152 1.43 -18.11 7.25
CA PRO A 152 2.07 -19.36 6.91
C PRO A 152 2.15 -19.39 5.38
N GLU A 153 3.37 -19.43 4.84
CA GLU A 153 3.54 -19.77 3.44
C GLU A 153 2.87 -21.13 3.23
N ASP A 154 1.95 -21.18 2.28
CA ASP A 154 1.20 -22.37 1.91
C ASP A 154 2.21 -23.54 1.76
N PRO A 155 2.00 -24.75 2.33
CA PRO A 155 3.01 -25.82 2.31
C PRO A 155 3.29 -26.41 0.92
N VAL A 156 2.84 -25.78 -0.17
CA VAL A 156 2.94 -26.27 -1.54
C VAL A 156 4.24 -25.82 -2.20
N ALA A 157 5.39 -26.21 -1.64
CA ALA A 157 6.65 -26.21 -2.39
C ALA A 157 7.68 -27.21 -1.87
N GLY A 158 7.23 -28.35 -1.34
CA GLY A 158 8.07 -29.54 -1.21
C GLY A 158 8.35 -30.22 -2.55
N ARG A 159 8.86 -29.51 -3.58
CA ARG A 159 9.50 -30.20 -4.70
C ARG A 159 10.90 -30.61 -4.25
N PRO A 160 11.28 -31.90 -4.30
CA PRO A 160 12.66 -32.26 -4.05
C PRO A 160 13.52 -31.57 -5.11
N ARG A 161 14.58 -30.87 -4.67
CA ARG A 161 15.68 -30.47 -5.58
C ARG A 161 16.14 -31.74 -6.28
N ARG A 162 15.79 -31.89 -7.56
CA ARG A 162 16.39 -32.89 -8.44
C ARG A 162 17.89 -32.64 -8.39
N ALA A 163 18.63 -33.54 -7.76
CA ALA A 163 20.08 -33.56 -7.83
C ALA A 163 20.45 -33.60 -9.32
N GLU A 164 21.06 -32.53 -9.81
CA GLU A 164 21.67 -32.51 -11.12
C GLU A 164 22.84 -33.51 -11.10
N THR A 165 22.64 -34.65 -11.77
CA THR A 165 23.72 -35.52 -12.21
C THR A 165 24.65 -34.70 -13.11
N SER A 166 25.76 -34.22 -12.57
CA SER A 166 26.91 -33.82 -13.39
C SER A 166 27.61 -35.09 -13.86
N THR A 167 27.20 -35.54 -15.04
CA THR A 167 28.04 -36.34 -15.92
C THR A 167 29.11 -35.43 -16.51
N GLY A 168 30.37 -35.69 -16.16
CA GLY A 168 31.57 -35.28 -16.89
C GLY A 168 32.67 -36.23 -16.43
N SER A 169 33.12 -37.25 -17.18
CA SER A 169 33.51 -37.28 -18.59
C SER A 169 34.37 -36.08 -18.96
N GLU A 170 35.66 -36.13 -18.60
CA GLU A 170 36.70 -36.22 -19.61
C GLU A 170 38.09 -36.51 -18.99
N ARG A 171 38.67 -37.62 -19.47
CA ARG A 171 40.09 -37.96 -19.67
C ARG A 171 41.00 -38.24 -18.48
#